data_AF-A0A961SR42-F1
#
_entry.id   AF-A0A961SR42-F1
#
_cell.length_a   1.000
_cell.length_b   1.000
_cell.length_c   1.000
_cell.angle_alpha   90.00
_cell.angle_beta   90.00
_cell.angle_gamma   90.00
#
_symmetry.space_group_name_H-M   'P 1'
#
loop_
_entity.id
_entity.type
_entity.pdbx_description
1 polymer ?
#
loop_
_entity_poly.entity_id
_entity_poly.type
_entity_poly.pdbx_seq_one_letter_code
_entity_poly.pdbx_strand_id
1 'polypeptide(L)'
;MQSIEPRLSFEGAGAILVDGAAGPFDDDVQARVWKLARDLKFLDGVLETVPGMNNLMVVFDPLRIEAFVVGQSIRDLWGRAGGGAEPGAIHDVPVFYGGE
;
A
#
# COMPACT_ATOMS: atom_id res chain seq x y z
N MET A 1 4.70 -10.83 -16.59
CA MET A 1 3.69 -9.80 -16.26
C MET A 1 4.40 -8.46 -16.26
N GLN A 2 3.99 -7.50 -17.10
CA GLN A 2 4.59 -6.16 -17.06
C GLN A 2 4.25 -5.53 -15.72
N SER A 3 5.26 -5.12 -14.95
CA SER A 3 5.04 -4.39 -13.70
C SER A 3 4.48 -3.02 -14.08
N ILE A 4 3.20 -2.79 -13.81
CA ILE A 4 2.60 -1.47 -13.97
C ILE A 4 3.17 -0.60 -12.86
N GLU A 5 3.79 0.52 -13.23
CA GLU A 5 4.24 1.53 -12.27
C GLU A 5 3.02 2.12 -11.55
N PRO A 6 3.07 2.29 -10.22
CA PRO A 6 1.93 2.83 -9.50
C PRO A 6 1.81 4.32 -9.80
N ARG A 7 0.57 4.80 -9.88
CA ARG A 7 0.30 6.24 -9.95
C ARG A 7 0.44 6.83 -8.55
N LEU A 8 1.20 7.92 -8.42
CA LEU A 8 1.35 8.64 -7.16
C LEU A 8 0.58 9.96 -7.23
N SER A 9 -0.33 10.18 -6.30
CA SER A 9 -1.05 11.43 -6.10
C SER A 9 -0.64 12.04 -4.76
N PHE A 10 -0.32 13.33 -4.74
CA PHE A 10 0.00 14.04 -3.49
C PHE A 10 -1.28 14.52 -2.83
N GLU A 11 -1.50 14.08 -1.59
CA GLU A 11 -2.72 14.37 -0.81
C GLU A 11 -2.41 15.44 0.25
N GLY A 12 -1.93 16.59 -0.22
CA GLY A 12 -1.39 17.66 0.62
C GLY A 12 0.13 17.57 0.79
N ALA A 13 0.65 18.16 1.88
CA ALA A 13 2.10 18.30 2.09
C ALA A 13 2.77 17.06 2.69
N GLY A 14 2.03 16.23 3.44
CA GLY A 14 2.56 15.11 4.21
C GLY A 14 1.94 13.76 3.86
N ALA A 15 1.33 13.62 2.68
CA ALA A 15 0.72 12.36 2.27
C ALA A 15 0.82 12.12 0.76
N ILE A 16 0.98 10.85 0.39
CA ILE A 16 0.94 10.35 -0.99
C ILE A 16 -0.03 9.17 -1.04
N LEU A 17 -0.99 9.24 -1.95
CA LEU A 17 -1.81 8.11 -2.36
C LEU A 17 -1.09 7.35 -3.49
N VAL A 18 -0.80 6.07 -3.22
CA VAL A 18 -0.24 5.12 -4.18
C VAL A 18 -1.41 4.33 -4.77
N ASP A 19 -1.61 4.42 -6.07
CA ASP A 19 -2.65 3.71 -6.79
C ASP A 19 -2.01 2.70 -7.75
N GLY A 20 -2.09 1.42 -7.38
CA GLY A 20 -1.61 0.30 -8.19
C GLY A 20 -2.67 -0.24 -9.15
N ALA A 21 -3.92 0.23 -9.04
CA ALA A 21 -5.01 -0.26 -9.86
C ALA A 21 -4.95 0.35 -11.27
N ALA A 22 -4.84 -0.51 -12.26
CA ALA A 22 -5.06 -0.15 -13.67
C ALA A 22 -6.43 -0.67 -14.16
N GLY A 23 -7.43 -0.78 -13.27
CA GLY A 23 -8.72 -1.38 -13.58
C GLY A 23 -9.45 -1.95 -12.35
N PRO A 24 -10.21 -3.04 -12.53
CA PRO A 24 -10.85 -3.78 -11.42
C PRO A 24 -9.84 -4.30 -10.39
N PHE A 25 -10.38 -4.83 -9.29
CA PHE A 25 -9.57 -5.45 -8.25
C PHE A 25 -8.69 -6.60 -8.79
N ASP A 26 -7.45 -6.64 -8.33
CA ASP A 26 -6.43 -7.63 -8.65
C ASP A 26 -5.70 -8.08 -7.37
N ASP A 27 -5.68 -9.39 -7.11
CA ASP A 27 -5.07 -9.99 -5.91
C ASP A 27 -3.54 -9.83 -5.87
N ASP A 28 -2.86 -9.87 -7.03
CA ASP A 28 -1.40 -9.70 -7.09
C ASP A 28 -1.01 -8.25 -6.80
N VAL A 29 -1.83 -7.30 -7.26
CA VAL A 29 -1.69 -5.89 -6.90
C VAL A 29 -1.95 -5.69 -5.40
N GLN A 30 -2.93 -6.40 -4.82
CA GLN A 30 -3.21 -6.35 -3.39
C GLN A 30 -2.02 -6.86 -2.56
N ALA A 31 -1.43 -7.99 -2.96
CA ALA A 31 -0.25 -8.53 -2.29
C ALA A 31 0.93 -7.55 -2.31
N ARG A 32 1.15 -6.87 -3.46
CA ARG A 32 2.16 -5.81 -3.59
C ARG A 32 1.89 -4.64 -2.67
N VAL A 33 0.64 -4.16 -2.60
CA VAL A 33 0.22 -3.08 -1.68
C VAL A 33 0.54 -3.44 -0.23
N TRP A 34 0.19 -4.65 0.20
CA TRP A 34 0.48 -5.10 1.57
C TRP A 34 1.97 -5.18 1.85
N LYS A 35 2.77 -5.68 0.91
CA LYS A 35 4.23 -5.73 1.07
C LYS A 35 4.83 -4.32 1.14
N LEU A 36 4.42 -3.44 0.22
CA LEU A 36 4.87 -2.04 0.21
C LEU A 36 4.54 -1.34 1.53
N ALA A 37 3.32 -1.53 2.05
CA ALA A 37 2.90 -0.98 3.34
C ALA A 37 3.77 -1.48 4.49
N ARG A 38 4.18 -2.75 4.51
CA ARG A 38 5.09 -3.28 5.53
C ARG A 38 6.48 -2.66 5.43
N ASP A 39 7.03 -2.58 4.22
CA ASP A 39 8.40 -2.11 4.00
C ASP A 39 8.53 -0.60 4.31
N LEU A 40 7.55 0.21 3.91
CA LEU A 40 7.57 1.67 4.13
C LEU A 40 7.46 2.07 5.60
N LYS A 41 6.91 1.23 6.49
CA LYS A 41 6.88 1.50 7.94
C LYS A 41 8.27 1.65 8.55
N PHE A 42 9.31 1.13 7.89
CA PHE A 42 10.70 1.22 8.35
C PHE A 42 11.46 2.41 7.75
N LEU A 43 10.85 3.18 6.85
CA LEU A 43 11.45 4.38 6.29
C LEU A 43 11.34 5.53 7.31
N ASP A 44 12.48 6.07 7.75
CA ASP A 44 12.48 7.20 8.69
C ASP A 44 11.74 8.40 8.09
N GLY A 45 10.88 9.03 8.90
CA GLY A 45 9.98 10.10 8.46
C GLY A 45 8.61 9.64 7.97
N VAL A 46 8.40 8.36 7.66
CA VAL A 46 7.04 7.80 7.44
C VAL A 46 6.34 7.64 8.79
N LEU A 47 5.14 8.20 8.90
CA LEU A 47 4.33 8.18 10.13
C LEU A 47 3.33 7.04 10.10
N GLU A 48 2.69 6.81 8.95
CA GLU A 48 1.64 5.81 8.81
C GLU A 48 1.54 5.28 7.38
N THR A 49 1.16 4.01 7.26
CA THR A 49 0.81 3.36 5.99
C THR A 49 -0.57 2.71 6.13
N VAL A 50 -1.55 3.16 5.37
CA VAL A 50 -2.94 2.67 5.45
C VAL A 50 -3.29 1.94 4.13
N PRO A 51 -3.20 0.60 4.08
CA PRO A 51 -3.56 -0.16 2.90
C PRO A 51 -5.08 -0.16 2.71
N GLY A 52 -5.53 0.12 1.48
CA GLY A 52 -6.91 -0.08 1.06
C GLY A 52 -7.08 -1.42 0.34
N MET A 53 -7.82 -1.39 -0.76
CA MET A 53 -7.73 -2.44 -1.78
C MET A 53 -6.44 -2.20 -2.58
N ASN A 54 -6.48 -2.10 -3.90
CA ASN A 54 -5.29 -1.94 -4.74
C ASN A 54 -4.62 -0.55 -4.66
N ASN A 55 -4.77 0.14 -3.52
CA ASN A 55 -4.15 1.42 -3.21
C ASN A 55 -3.57 1.44 -1.79
N LEU A 56 -2.66 2.39 -1.53
CA LEU A 56 -2.02 2.61 -0.25
C LEU A 56 -1.90 4.10 0.03
N MET A 57 -2.41 4.56 1.18
CA MET A 57 -2.08 5.89 1.69
C MET A 57 -0.77 5.82 2.47
N VAL A 58 0.16 6.72 2.17
CA VAL A 58 1.42 6.89 2.91
C VAL A 58 1.44 8.28 3.50
N VAL A 59 1.46 8.36 4.84
CA VAL A 59 1.55 9.62 5.58
C VAL A 59 2.98 9.76 6.13
N PHE A 60 3.58 10.93 5.96
CA PHE A 60 4.95 11.23 6.36
C PHE A 60 5.07 12.64 6.94
N ASP A 61 6.13 12.88 7.71
CA ASP A 61 6.45 14.20 8.25
C ASP A 61 7.28 15.00 7.23
N PRO A 62 6.73 16.03 6.58
CA PRO A 62 7.44 16.81 5.57
C PRO A 62 8.61 17.63 6.14
N LEU A 63 8.73 17.77 7.47
CA LEU A 63 9.88 18.40 8.12
C LEU A 63 11.03 17.41 8.36
N ARG A 64 10.79 16.11 8.21
CA ARG A 64 11.80 15.05 8.41
C ARG A 64 12.22 14.39 7.11
N ILE A 65 11.31 14.26 6.15
CA ILE A 65 11.57 13.64 4.85
C ILE A 65 10.88 14.42 3.72
N GLU A 66 11.60 14.64 2.63
CA GLU A 66 11.03 15.30 1.46
C GLU A 66 10.07 14.36 0.72
N ALA A 67 8.95 14.91 0.26
CA ALA A 67 7.94 14.17 -0.48
C ALA A 67 8.50 13.48 -1.74
N PHE A 68 9.52 14.08 -2.37
CA PHE A 68 10.24 13.46 -3.49
C PHE A 68 10.96 12.17 -3.09
N VAL A 69 11.64 12.16 -1.93
CA VAL A 69 12.36 10.98 -1.40
C VAL A 69 11.37 9.87 -1.06
N VAL A 70 10.22 10.21 -0.48
CA VAL A 70 9.13 9.25 -0.22
C VAL A 70 8.63 8.66 -1.54
N GLY A 71 8.35 9.49 -2.54
CA GLY A 71 7.91 9.06 -3.86
C GLY A 71 8.89 8.12 -4.57
N GLN A 72 10.20 8.39 -4.49
CA GLN A 72 11.22 7.49 -5.04
C GLN A 72 11.29 6.17 -4.28
N SER A 73 11.25 6.22 -2.95
CA SER A 73 11.25 5.02 -2.11
C SER A 73 10.04 4.13 -2.41
N ILE A 74 8.87 4.72 -2.66
CA ILE A 74 7.66 3.99 -3.08
C ILE A 74 7.90 3.25 -4.40
N ARG A 75 8.45 3.92 -5.43
CA ARG A 75 8.70 3.29 -6.74
C ARG A 75 9.73 2.16 -6.64
N ASP A 76 10.83 2.41 -5.93
CA ASP A 76 11.89 1.42 -5.72
C ASP A 76 11.37 0.17 -5.00
N LEU A 77 10.60 0.37 -3.93
CA LEU A 77 10.00 -0.73 -3.18
C LEU A 77 8.92 -1.44 -4.00
N TRP A 78 8.11 -0.71 -4.76
CA TRP A 78 7.09 -1.30 -5.64
C TRP A 78 7.68 -2.23 -6.70
N GLY A 79 8.76 -1.81 -7.36
CA GLY A 79 9.48 -2.63 -8.33
C GLY A 79 10.03 -3.93 -7.73
N ARG A 80 10.37 -3.90 -6.43
CA ARG A 80 10.84 -5.07 -5.66
C ARG A 80 9.72 -5.84 -4.96
N ALA A 81 8.51 -5.27 -4.88
CA ALA A 81 7.39 -5.85 -4.15
C ALA A 81 6.77 -7.08 -4.83
N GLY A 82 7.37 -7.59 -5.90
CA GLY A 82 6.97 -8.84 -6.54
C GLY A 82 7.27 -10.06 -5.66
N GLY A 83 6.24 -10.87 -5.41
CA GLY A 83 6.33 -12.09 -4.62
C GLY A 83 4.94 -12.48 -4.14
N GLY A 84 4.62 -13.77 -4.16
CA GLY A 84 3.28 -14.29 -3.90
C GLY A 84 2.70 -13.86 -2.54
N ALA A 85 1.38 -13.95 -2.43
CA ALA A 85 0.64 -13.60 -1.22
C ALA A 85 1.26 -14.23 0.04
N GLU A 86 1.36 -13.44 1.10
CA GLU A 86 1.69 -13.96 2.43
C GLU A 86 0.64 -15.01 2.82
N PRO A 87 1.02 -16.07 3.55
CA PRO A 87 0.08 -17.04 4.04
C PRO A 87 -0.97 -16.34 4.92
N GLY A 88 -2.23 -16.43 4.50
CA GLY A 88 -3.36 -15.92 5.28
C GLY A 88 -3.62 -16.75 6.54
N ALA A 89 -4.49 -16.24 7.40
CA ALA A 89 -5.03 -16.96 8.54
C ALA A 89 -6.54 -17.22 8.32
N ILE A 90 -7.00 -18.41 8.71
CA ILE A 90 -8.43 -18.72 8.71
C ILE A 90 -9.01 -18.23 10.03
N HIS A 91 -10.02 -17.38 9.94
CA HIS A 91 -10.77 -16.87 11.09
C HIS A 91 -12.22 -17.31 10.96
N ASP A 92 -12.68 -18.18 11.86
CA ASP A 92 -14.09 -18.57 11.93
C ASP A 92 -14.90 -17.48 12.63
N VAL A 93 -15.77 -16.80 11.87
CA VAL A 93 -16.64 -15.74 12.38
C VAL A 93 -18.08 -16.29 12.43
N PRO A 94 -18.68 -16.52 13.61
CA PRO A 94 -20.04 -17.01 13.70
C PRO A 94 -21.02 -15.94 13.22
N VAL A 95 -21.97 -16.33 12.36
CA VAL A 95 -22.98 -15.43 11.80
C VAL A 95 -24.38 -15.98 12.08
N PHE A 96 -25.20 -15.17 12.75
CA PHE A 96 -26.63 -15.40 12.92
C PHE A 96 -27.38 -14.60 11.86
N TYR A 97 -27.87 -15.28 10.85
CA TYR A 97 -28.66 -14.67 9.78
C TYR A 97 -30.13 -14.53 10.20
N GLY A 98 -30.82 -13.53 9.66
CA GLY A 98 -32.28 -13.43 9.79
C GLY A 98 -32.80 -12.70 11.03
N GLY A 99 -31.98 -12.50 12.07
CA GLY A 99 -32.28 -11.57 13.17
C GLY A 99 -33.45 -11.95 14.09
N GLU A 100 -33.83 -13.23 14.14
CA GLU A 100 -34.78 -13.77 15.12
C GLU A 100 -34.07 -14.22 16.42
#